data_AF-A0A102D8U9-F1
#
_entry.id   AF-A0A102D8U9-F1
#
_cell.length_a   1.000
_cell.length_b   1.000
_cell.length_c   1.000
_cell.angle_alpha   90.00
_cell.angle_beta   90.00
_cell.angle_gamma   90.00
#
_symmetry.space_group_name_H-M   'P 1'
#
loop_
_entity.id
_entity.type
_entity.pdbx_description
1 polymer ?
#
loop_
_entity_poly.entity_id
_entity_poly.type
_entity_poly.pdbx_seq_one_letter_code
_entity_poly.pdbx_strand_id
1 'polypeptide(L)'
;MTEAEPADRGAGISWRTALLRVGVGVAVVAAISLSGVAIYRNQRDRAGMPVAMVPIPRETRAATVEDVITRLQRDVSQTPDDADTWRTLGWSYFQRGEFAKSADALREATRLDPTSARTYSFLGEALLQAHKPERHMQREARAAFDKALKLDPKDARARYYRAVGWDLAGQHRRAINAWFSLLKDTPADAPYASDIRAVIRTVAARHHIKVEKRLAEVQFAPPVNGQPGSAPAQTAPTKSAQPGKATLPGPAGDRMRAVEGVPRPVHSAAAAGD
;
A
#
# COMPACT_ATOMS: atom_id res chain seq x y z
N MET A 1 -92.24 -30.98 2.48
CA MET A 1 -90.97 -30.82 1.74
C MET A 1 -89.84 -31.29 2.62
N THR A 2 -88.80 -31.84 1.97
CA THR A 2 -87.50 -32.35 2.45
C THR A 2 -87.44 -33.74 3.10
N GLU A 3 -86.88 -34.66 2.30
CA GLU A 3 -86.23 -35.96 2.57
C GLU A 3 -85.15 -35.90 3.66
N ALA A 4 -84.92 -37.03 4.37
CA ALA A 4 -83.81 -37.96 4.09
C ALA A 4 -83.65 -39.09 5.14
N GLU A 5 -83.04 -40.20 4.66
CA GLU A 5 -82.48 -41.42 5.32
C GLU A 5 -83.42 -42.60 5.66
N PRO A 6 -82.94 -43.88 5.69
CA PRO A 6 -81.55 -44.37 5.56
C PRO A 6 -81.28 -45.62 4.67
N ALA A 7 -79.99 -46.00 4.70
CA ALA A 7 -79.20 -47.10 4.15
C ALA A 7 -79.74 -48.55 4.21
N ASP A 8 -79.23 -49.45 3.34
CA ASP A 8 -78.17 -50.44 3.66
C ASP A 8 -78.14 -51.67 2.68
N ARG A 9 -76.93 -52.26 2.56
CA ARG A 9 -76.51 -53.60 2.03
C ARG A 9 -76.29 -53.71 0.52
N GLY A 10 -75.20 -54.27 -0.02
CA GLY A 10 -74.06 -55.04 0.50
C GLY A 10 -73.67 -56.09 -0.56
N ALA A 11 -72.39 -56.22 -0.95
CA ALA A 11 -71.92 -57.34 -1.77
C ALA A 11 -70.41 -57.62 -1.57
N GLY A 12 -70.07 -58.86 -1.19
CA GLY A 12 -68.73 -59.32 -0.84
C GLY A 12 -67.85 -59.77 -2.02
N ILE A 13 -66.53 -59.68 -1.86
CA ILE A 13 -65.51 -60.01 -2.87
C ILE A 13 -64.83 -61.35 -2.53
N SER A 14 -64.72 -62.21 -3.54
CA SER A 14 -64.22 -63.60 -3.51
C SER A 14 -62.69 -63.71 -3.38
N TRP A 15 -62.25 -64.59 -2.47
CA TRP A 15 -60.86 -64.92 -2.09
C TRP A 15 -59.98 -65.49 -3.22
N ARG A 16 -60.56 -65.81 -4.39
CA ARG A 16 -59.80 -66.29 -5.56
C ARG A 16 -59.04 -65.17 -6.29
N THR A 17 -59.36 -63.90 -6.03
CA THR A 17 -58.66 -62.73 -6.59
C THR A 17 -57.43 -62.28 -5.79
N ALA A 18 -57.28 -62.76 -4.55
CA ALA A 18 -56.16 -62.37 -3.69
C ALA A 18 -54.84 -63.08 -4.04
N LEU A 19 -54.88 -64.34 -4.49
CA LEU A 19 -53.67 -65.11 -4.78
C LEU A 19 -53.01 -64.78 -6.14
N LEU A 20 -53.76 -64.19 -7.08
CA LEU A 20 -53.22 -63.74 -8.38
C LEU A 20 -52.42 -62.42 -8.29
N ARG A 21 -52.58 -61.65 -7.21
CA ARG A 21 -51.90 -60.35 -7.04
C ARG A 21 -50.49 -60.46 -6.41
N VAL A 22 -50.18 -61.55 -5.72
CA VAL A 22 -48.86 -61.75 -5.11
C VAL A 22 -47.82 -62.19 -6.15
N GLY A 23 -48.21 -62.95 -7.17
CA GLY A 23 -47.30 -63.39 -8.25
C GLY A 23 -46.80 -62.27 -9.17
N VAL A 24 -47.60 -61.22 -9.40
CA VAL A 24 -47.22 -60.08 -10.25
C VAL A 24 -46.24 -59.13 -9.53
N GLY A 25 -46.27 -59.07 -8.20
CA GLY A 25 -45.38 -58.20 -7.42
C GLY A 25 -43.90 -58.57 -7.47
N VAL A 26 -43.57 -59.87 -7.53
CA VAL A 26 -42.17 -60.34 -7.51
C VAL A 26 -41.47 -60.16 -8.88
N ALA A 27 -42.22 -60.23 -9.99
CA ALA A 27 -41.66 -60.02 -11.33
C ALA A 27 -41.26 -58.55 -11.60
N VAL A 28 -41.96 -57.59 -11.01
CA VAL A 28 -41.69 -56.15 -11.19
C VAL A 28 -40.41 -55.71 -10.47
N VAL A 29 -40.08 -56.30 -9.31
CA VAL A 29 -38.87 -55.95 -8.54
C VAL A 29 -37.58 -56.48 -9.20
N ALA A 30 -37.64 -57.64 -9.86
CA ALA A 30 -36.51 -58.20 -10.60
C ALA A 30 -36.20 -57.40 -11.88
N ALA A 31 -37.20 -56.88 -12.58
CA ALA A 31 -37.02 -56.04 -13.77
C ALA A 31 -36.37 -54.69 -13.46
N ILE A 32 -36.75 -54.04 -12.35
CA ILE A 32 -36.17 -52.76 -11.90
C ILE A 32 -34.69 -52.92 -11.53
N SER A 33 -34.29 -54.08 -11.02
CA SER A 33 -32.89 -54.36 -10.65
C SER A 33 -31.98 -54.54 -11.88
N LEU A 34 -32.48 -55.17 -12.96
CA LEU A 34 -31.72 -55.34 -14.20
C LEU A 34 -31.63 -54.03 -15.02
N SER A 35 -32.68 -53.20 -15.02
CA SER A 35 -32.64 -51.88 -15.65
C SER A 35 -31.65 -50.93 -14.95
N GLY A 36 -31.53 -51.01 -13.62
CA GLY A 36 -30.57 -50.21 -12.85
C GLY A 36 -29.11 -50.50 -13.21
N VAL A 37 -28.75 -51.77 -13.44
CA VAL A 37 -27.37 -52.17 -13.80
C VAL A 37 -27.01 -51.77 -15.24
N ALA A 38 -27.97 -51.81 -16.17
CA ALA A 38 -27.76 -51.36 -17.56
C ALA A 38 -27.60 -49.83 -17.65
N ILE A 39 -28.40 -49.06 -16.89
CA ILE A 39 -28.28 -47.59 -16.82
C ILE A 39 -26.97 -47.19 -16.12
N TYR A 40 -26.56 -47.91 -15.08
CA TYR A 40 -25.31 -47.65 -14.36
C TYR A 40 -24.04 -47.92 -15.21
N ARG A 41 -24.04 -49.02 -15.98
CA ARG A 41 -22.91 -49.33 -16.89
C ARG A 41 -22.83 -48.38 -18.08
N ASN A 42 -23.97 -47.97 -18.65
CA ASN A 42 -24.02 -47.02 -19.78
C ASN A 42 -23.65 -45.58 -19.37
N GLN A 43 -23.82 -45.18 -18.11
CA GLN A 43 -23.40 -43.85 -17.63
C GLN A 43 -21.89 -43.73 -17.40
N ARG A 44 -21.18 -44.84 -17.15
CA ARG A 44 -19.73 -44.83 -16.90
C ARG A 44 -18.93 -44.38 -18.12
N ASP A 45 -19.43 -44.67 -19.32
CA ASP A 45 -18.80 -44.28 -20.59
C ASP A 45 -19.12 -42.84 -21.01
N ARG A 46 -20.06 -42.16 -20.31
CA ARG A 46 -20.44 -40.76 -20.54
C ARG A 46 -19.78 -39.77 -19.58
N ALA A 47 -18.77 -40.19 -18.80
CA ALA A 47 -17.92 -39.31 -18.01
C ALA A 47 -16.94 -38.49 -18.90
N GLY A 48 -17.46 -37.90 -19.98
CA GLY A 48 -16.84 -36.87 -20.80
C GLY A 48 -17.63 -35.57 -20.71
N MET A 49 -18.15 -35.23 -19.52
CA MET A 49 -18.67 -33.88 -19.29
C MET A 49 -17.47 -32.92 -19.46
N PRO A 50 -17.49 -31.95 -20.40
CA PRO A 50 -16.49 -30.91 -20.37
C PRO A 50 -16.62 -30.27 -18.99
N VAL A 51 -15.53 -30.27 -18.21
CA VAL A 51 -15.46 -29.48 -16.99
C VAL A 51 -15.84 -28.07 -17.43
N ALA A 52 -17.03 -27.61 -17.04
CA ALA A 52 -17.35 -26.20 -17.16
C ALA A 52 -16.22 -25.53 -16.40
N MET A 53 -15.31 -24.88 -17.13
CA MET A 53 -14.28 -24.05 -16.56
C MET A 53 -15.04 -23.01 -15.76
N VAL A 54 -15.23 -23.25 -14.47
CA VAL A 54 -15.49 -22.16 -13.53
C VAL A 54 -14.33 -21.23 -13.82
N PRO A 55 -14.56 -20.02 -14.37
CA PRO A 55 -13.46 -19.12 -14.57
C PRO A 55 -12.84 -18.98 -13.19
N ILE A 56 -11.62 -19.50 -13.03
CA ILE A 56 -10.83 -19.22 -11.83
C ILE A 56 -10.92 -17.72 -11.73
N PRO A 57 -11.44 -17.13 -10.64
CA PRO A 57 -11.42 -15.69 -10.47
C PRO A 57 -9.99 -15.33 -10.78
N ARG A 58 -9.75 -14.61 -11.90
CA ARG A 58 -8.39 -14.19 -12.27
C ARG A 58 -7.86 -13.65 -10.97
N GLU A 59 -6.83 -14.31 -10.43
CA GLU A 59 -6.30 -13.99 -9.10
C GLU A 59 -6.41 -12.49 -8.97
N THR A 60 -7.10 -12.00 -7.94
CA THR A 60 -7.23 -10.57 -7.68
C THR A 60 -5.81 -10.07 -7.49
N ARG A 61 -5.11 -9.83 -8.59
CA ARG A 61 -3.72 -9.47 -8.63
C ARG A 61 -3.76 -8.14 -7.93
N ALA A 62 -3.18 -8.09 -6.74
CA ALA A 62 -3.07 -6.84 -6.02
C ALA A 62 -2.61 -5.81 -7.05
N ALA A 63 -3.45 -4.78 -7.25
CA ALA A 63 -3.24 -3.83 -8.33
C ALA A 63 -1.80 -3.35 -8.24
N THR A 64 -1.04 -3.51 -9.32
CA THR A 64 0.36 -3.07 -9.32
C THR A 64 0.38 -1.55 -9.18
N VAL A 65 1.52 -0.99 -8.75
CA VAL A 65 1.66 0.47 -8.68
C VAL A 65 1.44 1.08 -10.07
N GLU A 66 1.84 0.37 -11.12
CA GLU A 66 1.64 0.71 -12.52
C GLU A 66 0.15 0.70 -12.92
N ASP A 67 -0.63 -0.29 -12.46
CA ASP A 67 -2.09 -0.33 -12.69
C ASP A 67 -2.79 0.85 -12.01
N VAL A 68 -2.36 1.19 -10.78
CA VAL A 68 -2.89 2.34 -10.03
C VAL A 68 -2.57 3.64 -10.75
N ILE A 69 -1.33 3.83 -11.19
CA ILE A 69 -0.93 5.02 -11.97
C ILE A 69 -1.74 5.12 -13.26
N THR A 70 -1.89 4.02 -14.00
CA THR A 70 -2.64 3.98 -15.26
C THR A 70 -4.11 4.38 -15.05
N ARG A 71 -4.72 3.90 -13.95
CA ARG A 71 -6.07 4.31 -13.58
C ARG A 71 -6.12 5.79 -13.24
N LEU A 72 -5.23 6.28 -12.38
CA LEU A 72 -5.20 7.68 -11.97
C LEU A 72 -4.98 8.61 -13.18
N GLN A 73 -4.15 8.23 -14.15
CA GLN A 73 -3.97 8.98 -15.40
C GLN A 73 -5.27 9.09 -16.21
N ARG A 74 -6.07 8.02 -16.27
CA ARG A 74 -7.38 8.06 -16.91
C ARG A 74 -8.33 8.96 -16.14
N ASP A 75 -8.34 8.84 -14.82
CA ASP A 75 -9.24 9.59 -13.93
C ASP A 75 -8.96 11.10 -14.05
N VAL A 76 -7.69 11.55 -14.00
CA VAL A 76 -7.34 12.97 -14.22
C VAL A 76 -7.68 13.48 -15.63
N SER A 77 -7.72 12.59 -16.63
CA SER A 77 -8.10 12.97 -17.99
C SER A 77 -9.62 13.15 -18.15
N GLN A 78 -10.42 12.43 -17.34
CA GLN A 78 -11.88 12.52 -17.35
C GLN A 78 -12.40 13.60 -16.41
N THR A 79 -11.73 13.80 -15.27
CA THR A 79 -12.07 14.78 -14.24
C THR A 79 -10.82 15.59 -13.88
N PRO A 80 -10.45 16.58 -14.71
CA PRO A 80 -9.20 17.34 -14.54
C PRO A 80 -9.22 18.30 -13.35
N ASP A 81 -10.38 18.58 -12.76
CA ASP A 81 -10.54 19.54 -11.67
C ASP A 81 -10.51 18.89 -10.27
N ASP A 82 -10.21 17.58 -10.18
CA ASP A 82 -10.08 16.87 -8.91
C ASP A 82 -8.64 16.93 -8.37
N ALA A 83 -8.42 17.85 -7.42
CA ALA A 83 -7.14 18.04 -6.75
C ALA A 83 -6.62 16.76 -6.06
N ASP A 84 -7.50 15.93 -5.54
CA ASP A 84 -7.15 14.74 -4.77
C ASP A 84 -6.63 13.62 -5.67
N THR A 85 -7.22 13.47 -6.85
CA THR A 85 -6.76 12.53 -7.87
C THR A 85 -5.39 12.95 -8.41
N TRP A 86 -5.20 14.24 -8.74
CA TRP A 86 -3.89 14.78 -9.13
C TRP A 86 -2.82 14.58 -8.06
N ARG A 87 -3.16 14.84 -6.80
CA ARG A 87 -2.27 14.65 -5.66
C ARG A 87 -1.87 13.18 -5.49
N THR A 88 -2.83 12.27 -5.61
CA THR A 88 -2.57 10.83 -5.50
C THR A 88 -1.72 10.32 -6.65
N LEU A 89 -1.95 10.82 -7.87
CA LEU A 89 -1.10 10.55 -9.04
C LEU A 89 0.34 11.04 -8.81
N GLY A 90 0.48 12.27 -8.33
CA GLY A 90 1.76 12.88 -8.01
C GLY A 90 2.55 12.09 -6.96
N TRP A 91 1.90 11.65 -5.87
CA TRP A 91 2.52 10.78 -4.87
C TRP A 91 2.88 9.40 -5.42
N SER A 92 2.05 8.83 -6.29
CA SER A 92 2.33 7.52 -6.91
C SER A 92 3.59 7.57 -7.77
N TYR A 93 3.74 8.62 -8.59
CA TYR A 93 4.99 8.88 -9.31
C TYR A 93 6.18 9.12 -8.39
N PHE A 94 5.96 9.86 -7.30
CA PHE A 94 7.00 10.13 -6.31
C PHE A 94 7.58 8.82 -5.75
N GLN A 95 6.70 7.89 -5.33
CA GLN A 95 7.10 6.59 -4.78
C GLN A 95 7.83 5.73 -5.81
N ARG A 96 7.50 5.87 -7.11
CA ARG A 96 8.21 5.20 -8.20
C ARG A 96 9.57 5.81 -8.52
N GLY A 97 9.86 7.02 -8.02
CA GLY A 97 11.05 7.79 -8.36
C GLY A 97 10.93 8.56 -9.67
N GLU A 98 9.72 8.65 -10.24
CA GLU A 98 9.42 9.41 -11.45
C GLU A 98 9.19 10.88 -11.11
N PHE A 99 10.24 11.54 -10.59
CA PHE A 99 10.11 12.84 -9.93
C PHE A 99 9.63 13.97 -10.84
N ALA A 100 9.98 13.95 -12.13
CA ALA A 100 9.47 14.94 -13.09
C ALA A 100 7.95 14.86 -13.25
N LYS A 101 7.42 13.65 -13.51
CA LYS A 101 5.96 13.42 -13.60
C LYS A 101 5.25 13.71 -12.28
N SER A 102 5.91 13.39 -11.16
CA SER A 102 5.42 13.74 -9.83
C SER A 102 5.27 15.25 -9.66
N ALA A 103 6.28 16.03 -10.05
CA ALA A 103 6.23 17.49 -9.97
C ALA A 103 5.08 18.05 -10.82
N ASP A 104 4.87 17.54 -12.04
CA ASP A 104 3.78 17.99 -12.91
C ASP A 104 2.40 17.72 -12.31
N ALA A 105 2.15 16.50 -11.84
CA ALA A 105 0.87 16.15 -11.22
C ALA A 105 0.63 16.89 -9.89
N LEU A 106 1.67 17.08 -9.07
CA LEU A 106 1.56 17.85 -7.83
C LEU A 106 1.37 19.34 -8.11
N ARG A 107 1.90 19.87 -9.21
CA ARG A 107 1.67 21.26 -9.63
C ARG A 107 0.18 21.49 -9.91
N GLU A 108 -0.46 20.61 -10.67
CA GLU A 108 -1.92 20.67 -10.89
C GLU A 108 -2.70 20.54 -9.58
N ALA A 109 -2.32 19.60 -8.71
CA ALA A 109 -2.95 19.46 -7.39
C ALA A 109 -2.87 20.76 -6.57
N THR A 110 -1.71 21.44 -6.55
CA THR A 110 -1.55 22.71 -5.82
C THR A 110 -2.25 23.91 -6.48
N ARG A 111 -2.52 23.84 -7.78
CA ARG A 111 -3.30 24.84 -8.51
C ARG A 111 -4.78 24.73 -8.14
N LEU A 112 -5.29 23.51 -8.05
CA LEU A 112 -6.68 23.21 -7.70
C LEU A 112 -6.95 23.37 -6.20
N ASP A 113 -6.03 22.91 -5.35
CA ASP A 113 -6.06 23.10 -3.90
C ASP A 113 -4.78 23.80 -3.40
N PRO A 114 -4.82 25.13 -3.18
CA PRO A 114 -3.68 25.91 -2.71
C PRO A 114 -3.50 25.90 -1.18
N THR A 115 -4.19 25.00 -0.45
CA THR A 115 -4.23 25.00 1.03
C THR A 115 -3.47 23.83 1.67
N SER A 116 -3.11 22.80 0.90
CA SER A 116 -2.37 21.65 1.43
C SER A 116 -0.87 21.90 1.54
N ALA A 117 -0.38 22.17 2.75
CA ALA A 117 1.05 22.29 3.06
C ALA A 117 1.86 21.07 2.60
N ARG A 118 1.29 19.87 2.82
CA ARG A 118 1.89 18.58 2.44
C ARG A 118 2.08 18.47 0.93
N THR A 119 1.10 18.88 0.13
CA THR A 119 1.20 18.81 -1.35
C THR A 119 2.33 19.72 -1.83
N TYR A 120 2.42 20.94 -1.31
CA TYR A 120 3.53 21.84 -1.61
C TYR A 120 4.90 21.30 -1.18
N SER A 121 5.00 20.66 0.00
CA SER A 121 6.28 20.10 0.44
C SER A 121 6.73 18.93 -0.43
N PHE A 122 5.81 18.07 -0.87
CA PHE A 122 6.10 17.03 -1.86
C PHE A 122 6.46 17.59 -3.24
N LEU A 123 5.79 18.66 -3.71
CA LEU A 123 6.11 19.32 -4.97
C LEU A 123 7.55 19.85 -4.96
N GLY A 124 7.95 20.54 -3.90
CA GLY A 124 9.31 21.06 -3.76
C GLY A 124 10.35 19.95 -3.79
N GLU A 125 10.09 18.82 -3.14
CA GLU A 125 11.00 17.67 -3.14
C GLU A 125 11.07 17.01 -4.52
N ALA A 126 9.94 16.80 -5.18
CA ALA A 126 9.88 16.24 -6.53
C ALA A 126 10.70 17.09 -7.52
N LEU A 127 10.57 18.41 -7.46
CA LEU A 127 11.34 19.34 -8.29
C LEU A 127 12.85 19.20 -8.06
N LEU A 128 13.28 19.13 -6.79
CA LEU A 128 14.71 18.95 -6.48
C LEU A 128 15.25 17.62 -7.01
N GLN A 129 14.50 16.54 -6.82
CA GLN A 129 14.93 15.20 -7.23
C GLN A 129 14.95 15.03 -8.75
N ALA A 130 14.05 15.73 -9.47
CA ALA A 130 14.02 15.72 -10.93
C ALA A 130 15.25 16.39 -11.56
N HIS A 131 15.89 17.33 -10.85
CA HIS A 131 16.92 18.20 -11.43
C HIS A 131 18.27 18.17 -10.71
N LYS A 132 18.41 17.39 -9.61
CA LYS A 132 19.62 17.24 -8.78
C LYS A 132 20.43 18.55 -8.62
N PRO A 133 20.07 19.44 -7.70
CA PRO A 133 20.72 20.74 -7.59
C PRO A 133 22.21 20.60 -7.22
N GLU A 134 23.11 21.06 -8.08
CA GLU A 134 24.55 21.01 -7.82
C GLU A 134 25.04 22.17 -6.95
N ARG A 135 24.45 23.37 -7.11
CA ARG A 135 24.90 24.59 -6.40
C ARG A 135 23.78 25.39 -5.76
N HIS A 136 22.58 25.38 -6.31
CA HIS A 136 21.48 26.17 -5.81
C HIS A 136 20.15 25.43 -5.91
N MET A 137 19.28 25.63 -4.92
CA MET A 137 17.90 25.19 -4.98
C MET A 137 17.14 25.99 -6.03
N GLN A 138 16.42 25.31 -6.93
CA GLN A 138 15.60 26.00 -7.94
C GLN A 138 14.57 26.91 -7.29
N ARG A 139 14.24 28.01 -7.96
CA ARG A 139 13.27 29.00 -7.48
C ARG A 139 11.90 28.38 -7.20
N GLU A 140 11.42 27.51 -8.08
CA GLU A 140 10.11 26.87 -7.93
C GLU A 140 10.09 25.93 -6.72
N ALA A 141 11.10 25.07 -6.56
CA ALA A 141 11.22 24.19 -5.40
C ALA A 141 11.24 24.98 -4.09
N ARG A 142 12.04 26.05 -4.04
CA ARG A 142 12.09 26.95 -2.89
C ARG A 142 10.73 27.58 -2.61
N ALA A 143 10.04 28.08 -3.64
CA ALA A 143 8.72 28.69 -3.50
C ALA A 143 7.68 27.69 -2.95
N ALA A 144 7.75 26.43 -3.39
CA ALA A 144 6.90 25.36 -2.88
C ALA A 144 7.14 25.10 -1.39
N PHE A 145 8.40 24.98 -0.94
CA PHE A 145 8.69 24.85 0.49
C PHE A 145 8.32 26.08 1.31
N ASP A 146 8.55 27.28 0.79
CA ASP A 146 8.16 28.52 1.46
C ASP A 146 6.63 28.62 1.59
N LYS A 147 5.87 28.15 0.60
CA LYS A 147 4.40 28.05 0.66
C LYS A 147 3.94 26.99 1.66
N ALA A 148 4.58 25.82 1.68
CA ALA A 148 4.30 24.78 2.67
C ALA A 148 4.50 25.30 4.10
N LEU A 149 5.60 26.00 4.38
CA LEU A 149 5.88 26.58 5.70
C LEU A 149 4.97 27.75 6.09
N LYS A 150 4.40 28.46 5.11
CA LYS A 150 3.37 29.47 5.38
C LYS A 150 2.05 28.82 5.81
N LEU A 151 1.71 27.67 5.23
CA LEU A 151 0.49 26.93 5.54
C LEU A 151 0.64 26.12 6.84
N ASP A 152 1.76 25.44 7.02
CA ASP A 152 2.14 24.72 8.23
C ASP A 152 3.62 24.97 8.56
N PRO A 153 3.91 25.87 9.53
CA PRO A 153 5.27 26.12 9.99
C PRO A 153 5.99 24.90 10.58
N LYS A 154 5.26 23.84 10.95
CA LYS A 154 5.79 22.60 11.51
C LYS A 154 5.99 21.50 10.47
N ASP A 155 5.67 21.71 9.19
CA ASP A 155 5.90 20.71 8.13
C ASP A 155 7.39 20.33 8.09
N ALA A 156 7.67 19.11 8.53
CA ALA A 156 9.03 18.65 8.76
C ALA A 156 9.83 18.52 7.45
N ARG A 157 9.17 18.22 6.32
CA ARG A 157 9.81 18.13 4.99
C ARG A 157 10.27 19.50 4.54
N ALA A 158 9.38 20.48 4.60
CA ALA A 158 9.69 21.83 4.18
C ALA A 158 10.74 22.48 5.09
N ARG A 159 10.72 22.21 6.40
CA ARG A 159 11.78 22.64 7.33
C ARG A 159 13.13 22.02 6.97
N TYR A 160 13.15 20.72 6.68
CA TYR A 160 14.36 20.00 6.27
C TYR A 160 14.94 20.58 4.98
N TYR A 161 14.13 20.72 3.92
CA TYR A 161 14.60 21.21 2.63
C TYR A 161 14.92 22.70 2.60
N ARG A 162 14.28 23.52 3.46
CA ARG A 162 14.72 24.92 3.65
C ARG A 162 16.15 24.99 4.18
N ALA A 163 16.52 24.10 5.10
CA ALA A 163 17.88 23.99 5.60
C ALA A 163 18.85 23.47 4.52
N VAL A 164 18.43 22.51 3.67
CA VAL A 164 19.19 22.14 2.46
C VAL A 164 19.42 23.36 1.55
N GLY A 165 18.41 24.22 1.38
CA GLY A 165 18.55 25.46 0.61
C GLY A 165 19.59 26.41 1.19
N TRP A 166 19.69 26.52 2.51
CA TRP A 166 20.74 27.29 3.18
C TRP A 166 22.12 26.65 3.01
N ASP A 167 22.22 25.33 3.06
CA ASP A 167 23.47 24.60 2.85
C ASP A 167 24.02 24.83 1.43
N LEU A 168 23.16 24.66 0.42
CA LEU A 168 23.50 24.94 -0.99
C LEU A 168 23.91 26.41 -1.20
N ALA A 169 23.33 27.34 -0.43
CA ALA A 169 23.70 28.75 -0.47
C ALA A 169 24.98 29.10 0.34
N GLY A 170 25.74 28.10 0.80
CA GLY A 170 26.97 28.29 1.59
C GLY A 170 26.75 28.64 3.06
N GLN A 171 25.49 28.70 3.52
CA GLN A 171 25.14 29.03 4.90
C GLN A 171 25.12 27.77 5.79
N HIS A 172 26.19 26.98 5.74
CA HIS A 172 26.28 25.64 6.36
C HIS A 172 25.95 25.63 7.87
N ARG A 173 26.48 26.60 8.64
CA ARG A 173 26.16 26.73 10.08
C ARG A 173 24.68 26.98 10.32
N ARG A 174 24.04 27.79 9.47
CA ARG A 174 22.61 28.09 9.56
C ARG A 174 21.78 26.85 9.23
N ALA A 175 22.15 26.11 8.19
CA ALA A 175 21.53 24.85 7.83
C ALA A 175 21.59 23.82 8.98
N ILE A 176 22.79 23.61 9.53
CA ILE A 176 23.00 22.72 10.68
C ILE A 176 22.13 23.14 11.88
N ASN A 177 22.11 24.43 12.22
CA ASN A 177 21.27 24.91 13.31
C ASN A 177 19.77 24.64 13.09
N ALA A 178 19.32 24.77 11.85
CA ALA A 178 17.94 24.51 11.49
C ALA A 178 17.58 23.01 11.54
N TRP A 179 18.47 22.13 11.08
CA TRP A 179 18.30 20.68 11.24
C TRP A 179 18.30 20.26 12.71
N PHE A 180 19.14 20.87 13.56
CA PHE A 180 19.06 20.65 15.00
C PHE A 180 17.73 21.11 15.60
N SER A 181 17.20 22.26 15.16
CA SER A 181 15.86 22.71 15.58
C SER A 181 14.78 21.73 15.14
N LEU A 182 14.85 21.21 13.91
CA LEU A 182 13.93 20.18 13.44
C LEU A 182 14.04 18.90 14.28
N LEU A 183 15.27 18.48 14.60
CA LEU A 183 15.53 17.27 15.39
C LEU A 183 14.95 17.37 16.82
N LYS A 184 15.00 18.56 17.44
CA LYS A 184 14.39 18.79 18.76
C LYS A 184 12.88 18.59 18.76
N ASP A 185 12.21 18.97 17.67
CA ASP A 185 10.76 18.82 17.52
C ASP A 185 10.36 17.43 17.01
N THR A 186 11.34 16.58 16.70
CA THR A 186 11.15 15.24 16.14
C THR A 186 11.14 14.18 17.25
N PRO A 187 10.14 13.27 17.29
CA PRO A 187 10.15 12.13 18.19
C PRO A 187 11.40 11.25 18.01
N ALA A 188 11.94 10.71 19.10
CA ALA A 188 13.19 9.92 19.08
C ALA A 188 13.15 8.70 18.14
N ASP A 189 11.96 8.09 18.03
CA ASP A 189 11.66 6.90 17.26
C ASP A 189 11.25 7.19 15.81
N ALA A 190 11.19 8.47 15.42
CA ALA A 190 10.87 8.84 14.06
C ALA A 190 11.93 8.29 13.09
N PRO A 191 11.56 7.52 12.05
CA PRO A 191 12.51 6.92 11.13
C PRO A 191 13.47 7.93 10.47
N TYR A 192 13.02 9.17 10.28
CA TYR A 192 13.81 10.23 9.67
C TYR A 192 14.78 10.95 10.64
N ALA A 193 14.71 10.69 11.95
CA ALA A 193 15.61 11.30 12.93
C ALA A 193 17.06 10.80 12.77
N SER A 194 17.28 9.56 12.32
CA SER A 194 18.61 9.06 11.96
C SER A 194 19.17 9.80 10.74
N ASP A 195 18.33 10.05 9.74
CA ASP A 195 18.75 10.68 8.48
C ASP A 195 19.17 12.13 8.71
N ILE A 196 18.41 12.88 9.51
CA ILE A 196 18.78 14.26 9.90
C ILE A 196 20.13 14.28 10.62
N ARG A 197 20.39 13.33 11.53
CA ARG A 197 21.68 13.22 12.22
C ARG A 197 22.83 12.92 11.25
N ALA A 198 22.61 12.01 10.30
CA ALA A 198 23.60 11.69 9.28
C ALA A 198 23.92 12.92 8.41
N VAL A 199 22.90 13.67 7.98
CA VAL A 199 23.06 14.90 7.20
C VAL A 199 23.84 15.96 7.97
N ILE A 200 23.50 16.17 9.25
CA ILE A 200 24.24 17.10 10.13
C ILE A 200 25.73 16.71 10.18
N ARG A 201 26.04 15.43 10.42
CA ARG A 201 27.44 14.95 10.47
C ARG A 201 28.16 15.14 9.15
N THR A 202 27.53 14.77 8.03
CA THR A 202 28.12 14.89 6.69
C THR A 202 28.48 16.33 6.35
N VAL A 203 27.54 17.26 6.53
CA VAL A 203 27.78 18.69 6.25
C VAL A 203 28.78 19.27 7.24
N ALA A 204 28.69 18.91 8.52
CA ALA A 204 29.61 19.37 9.54
C ALA A 204 31.05 18.91 9.29
N ALA A 205 31.26 17.64 8.92
CA ALA A 205 32.57 17.10 8.58
C ALA A 205 33.16 17.79 7.35
N ARG A 206 32.37 17.96 6.27
CA ARG A 206 32.79 18.65 5.04
C ARG A 206 33.25 20.08 5.29
N HIS A 207 32.66 20.76 6.27
CA HIS A 207 32.94 22.18 6.54
C HIS A 207 33.66 22.41 7.89
N HIS A 208 34.25 21.35 8.47
CA HIS A 208 35.00 21.40 9.73
C HIS A 208 34.24 22.04 10.92
N ILE A 209 32.93 21.80 11.00
CA ILE A 209 32.06 22.28 12.08
C ILE A 209 31.97 21.19 13.14
N LYS A 210 32.26 21.52 14.40
CA LYS A 210 32.15 20.56 15.52
C LYS A 210 30.68 20.39 15.93
N VAL A 211 30.12 19.19 15.78
CA VAL A 211 28.71 18.90 16.09
C VAL A 211 28.49 17.73 17.05
N GLU A 212 29.48 16.86 17.27
CA GLU A 212 29.30 15.60 18.02
C GLU A 212 28.80 15.81 19.46
N LYS A 213 29.39 16.74 20.21
CA LYS A 213 28.93 17.07 21.57
C LYS A 213 27.44 17.46 21.57
N ARG A 214 27.05 18.31 20.62
CA ARG A 214 25.67 18.78 20.49
C ARG A 214 24.73 17.67 20.01
N LEU A 215 25.19 16.76 19.16
CA LEU A 215 24.41 15.57 18.76
C LEU A 215 24.19 14.60 19.92
N ALA A 216 25.16 14.46 20.83
CA ALA A 216 25.03 13.65 22.04
C ALA A 216 24.07 14.28 23.06
N GLU A 217 24.00 15.61 23.13
CA GLU A 217 23.17 16.36 24.08
C GLU A 217 21.74 16.63 23.59
N VAL A 218 21.41 16.37 22.31
CA VAL A 218 20.06 16.58 21.79
C VAL A 218 19.09 15.61 22.46
N GLN A 219 18.24 16.14 23.34
CA GLN A 219 17.09 15.45 23.88
C GLN A 219 15.96 15.48 22.84
N PHE A 220 15.46 14.29 22.52
CA PHE A 220 14.35 14.08 21.60
C PHE A 220 13.01 14.39 22.28
N ALA A 221 11.98 14.68 21.49
CA ALA A 221 10.62 14.59 22.00
C ALA A 221 10.31 13.13 22.41
N PRO A 222 9.52 12.91 23.47
CA PRO A 222 9.15 11.56 23.93
C PRO A 222 8.53 10.75 22.77
N PRO A 223 8.82 9.42 22.70
CA PRO A 223 8.29 8.58 21.64
C PRO A 223 6.76 8.61 21.66
N VAL A 224 6.14 8.68 20.48
CA VAL A 224 4.67 8.82 20.39
C VAL A 224 3.96 7.52 20.77
N ASN A 225 4.66 6.38 20.85
CA ASN A 225 4.11 5.12 21.37
C ASN A 225 5.15 4.34 22.18
N GLY A 226 4.90 4.18 23.48
CA GLY A 226 5.64 3.22 24.31
C GLY A 226 5.11 1.81 24.09
N GLN A 227 5.86 0.98 23.34
CA GLN A 227 6.16 -0.45 23.64
C GLN A 227 6.74 -1.16 22.39
N PRO A 228 7.81 -1.97 22.54
CA PRO A 228 8.19 -2.97 21.56
C PRO A 228 7.37 -4.26 21.75
N GLY A 229 6.70 -4.69 20.69
CA GLY A 229 6.07 -6.02 20.61
C GLY A 229 4.64 -6.08 21.15
N SER A 230 3.66 -5.70 20.32
CA SER A 230 2.26 -6.15 20.40
C SER A 230 1.55 -5.73 19.12
N ALA A 231 1.40 -6.66 18.18
CA ALA A 231 0.39 -6.50 17.13
C ALA A 231 -0.97 -6.89 17.73
N PRO A 232 -2.03 -6.08 17.60
CA PRO A 232 -3.38 -6.59 17.64
C PRO A 232 -3.80 -6.92 16.22
N ALA A 233 -4.21 -8.16 16.02
CA ALA A 233 -4.91 -8.64 14.84
C ALA A 233 -6.09 -7.71 14.49
N GLN A 234 -6.21 -7.35 13.21
CA GLN A 234 -7.40 -6.69 12.68
C GLN A 234 -8.07 -7.64 11.68
N THR A 235 -9.17 -8.26 12.11
CA THR A 235 -10.21 -8.78 11.24
C THR A 235 -11.06 -7.61 10.72
N ALA A 236 -10.95 -7.35 9.40
CA ALA A 236 -11.83 -6.71 8.40
C ALA A 236 -13.06 -5.83 8.80
N PRO A 237 -13.66 -5.08 7.85
CA PRO A 237 -13.09 -4.11 6.91
C PRO A 237 -13.80 -2.74 7.05
N THR A 238 -13.10 -1.62 6.85
CA THR A 238 -13.78 -0.33 6.65
C THR A 238 -13.05 0.55 5.66
N LYS A 239 -13.85 1.21 4.83
CA LYS A 239 -13.48 2.07 3.70
C LYS A 239 -12.49 3.17 4.11
N SER A 240 -11.61 3.51 3.16
CA SER A 240 -10.81 4.75 3.10
C SER A 240 -9.97 5.05 4.34
N ALA A 241 -8.75 4.50 4.39
CA ALA A 241 -7.70 4.91 5.33
C ALA A 241 -6.47 5.41 4.56
N GLN A 242 -6.12 6.68 4.79
CA GLN A 242 -4.89 7.35 4.35
C GLN A 242 -3.63 6.48 4.50
N PRO A 243 -2.62 6.59 3.60
CA PRO A 243 -1.24 6.30 3.96
C PRO A 243 -0.67 7.49 4.76
N GLY A 244 -1.08 7.59 6.02
CA GLY A 244 -0.55 8.52 7.01
C GLY A 244 0.48 7.83 7.90
N LYS A 245 1.68 7.54 7.37
CA LYS A 245 2.89 7.43 8.19
C LYS A 245 3.85 8.50 7.69
N ALA A 246 4.20 9.43 8.58
CA ALA A 246 5.07 10.56 8.32
C ALA A 246 6.51 10.08 8.07
N THR A 247 6.77 9.54 6.89
CA THR A 247 8.11 9.33 6.37
C THR A 247 8.49 10.60 5.62
N LEU A 248 9.40 11.39 6.19
CA LEU A 248 10.20 12.30 5.38
C LEU A 248 11.12 11.43 4.52
N PRO A 249 11.06 11.50 3.19
CA PRO A 249 12.09 10.90 2.36
C PRO A 249 13.26 11.90 2.30
N GLY A 250 14.35 11.60 2.99
CA GLY A 250 15.66 11.64 2.34
C GLY A 250 15.78 10.39 1.46
N PRO A 251 16.83 10.23 0.63
CA PRO A 251 16.93 9.11 -0.29
C PRO A 251 16.69 7.82 0.49
N ALA A 252 15.71 7.01 0.05
CA ALA A 252 15.37 5.72 0.65
C ALA A 252 16.66 5.04 1.07
N GLY A 253 16.76 4.58 2.34
CA GLY A 253 17.98 4.01 2.91
C GLY A 253 18.63 2.92 2.05
N ASP A 254 17.88 2.37 1.09
CA ASP A 254 18.33 1.39 0.11
C ASP A 254 19.14 1.98 -1.07
N ARG A 255 18.98 3.28 -1.40
CA ARG A 255 19.63 3.91 -2.56
C ARG A 255 21.00 4.55 -2.30
N MET A 256 21.45 4.64 -1.04
CA MET A 256 22.86 4.97 -0.75
C MET A 256 23.77 3.73 -0.72
N ARG A 257 23.22 2.51 -0.62
CA ARG A 257 24.01 1.27 -0.69
C ARG A 257 24.50 0.94 -2.10
N ALA A 258 23.92 1.56 -3.14
CA ALA A 258 24.21 1.24 -4.53
C ALA A 258 25.31 2.10 -5.19
N VAL A 259 26.01 2.96 -4.43
CA VAL A 259 27.13 3.79 -4.94
C VAL A 259 28.46 3.44 -4.26
N GLU A 260 28.47 2.45 -3.36
CA GLU A 260 29.70 1.98 -2.71
C GLU A 260 30.41 0.92 -3.57
N GLY A 261 30.91 1.38 -4.72
CA GLY A 261 32.04 0.73 -5.40
C GLY A 261 33.33 1.05 -4.66
N VAL A 262 33.48 0.55 -3.43
CA VAL A 262 34.74 0.57 -2.69
C VAL A 262 35.00 -0.85 -2.19
N PRO A 263 36.12 -1.48 -2.58
CA PRO A 263 36.44 -2.83 -2.12
C PRO A 263 36.61 -2.81 -0.59
N ARG A 264 35.98 -3.78 0.07
CA ARG A 264 36.19 -4.02 1.50
C ARG A 264 37.70 -4.19 1.75
N PRO A 265 38.27 -3.55 2.79
CA PRO A 265 39.61 -3.91 3.20
C PRO A 265 39.60 -5.38 3.59
N VAL A 266 40.32 -6.19 2.82
CA VAL A 266 40.75 -7.51 3.28
C VAL A 266 41.56 -7.26 4.55
N HIS A 267 41.05 -7.73 5.68
CA HIS A 267 41.90 -7.86 6.86
C HIS A 267 42.96 -8.91 6.53
N SER A 268 44.09 -8.44 6.01
CA SER A 268 45.36 -9.14 6.05
C SER A 268 45.77 -9.22 7.51
N ALA A 269 45.46 -10.36 8.13
CA ALA A 269 46.12 -10.78 9.35
C ALA A 269 47.26 -11.71 8.92
N ALA A 270 48.43 -11.13 8.70
CA ALA A 270 49.70 -11.84 8.65
C ALA A 270 50.63 -11.21 9.68
N ALA A 271 50.86 -11.96 10.78
CA ALA A 271 52.01 -11.98 11.70
C ALA A 271 51.51 -12.53 13.05
N ALA A 272 52.22 -13.30 13.87
CA ALA A 272 53.46 -14.07 13.84
C ALA A 272 53.62 -14.60 15.31
N GLY A 273 54.19 -15.79 15.52
CA GLY A 273 54.55 -16.37 16.83
C GLY A 273 53.36 -16.99 17.58
N ASP A 274 53.37 -18.24 18.05
CA ASP A 274 54.45 -19.13 18.49
C ASP A 274 54.33 -20.53 17.86
#